data_AF-A0A6C0F0Q0-F1
#
_entry.id   AF-A0A6C0F0Q0-F1
#
_cell.length_a   1.000
_cell.length_b   1.000
_cell.length_c   1.000
_cell.angle_alpha   90.00
_cell.angle_beta   90.00
_cell.angle_gamma   90.00
#
_symmetry.space_group_name_H-M   'P 1'
#
loop_
_entity.id
_entity.type
_entity.pdbx_description
1 polymer ?
#
loop_
_entity_poly.entity_id
_entity_poly.type
_entity_poly.pdbx_seq_one_letter_code
_entity_poly.pdbx_strand_id
1 'polypeptide(L)'
;MCSVPTKKQATRTMSAPAPASYNPTQTTPFEVKIELMNIETDGSGRHFGFFKLTTIPFPEGHKKSGNYRVHIALDVSTSMREENRLGLAKDTTAKMVEFLASTSKENPELNFWFTLTTFSTDARVVINNSKVSEDTVRLITSAVQMIRPENSTNFEASFNLDRKIMEQQAAADQEAGNTVTTLHIVMTDGEVTAGNNNEDELKGMLCNNVEHVFIGYGAGHKAACLMNLASVNEKSSYLFLDHPTKMGAMFAQIFCPHLFTSISDVEIELTGAKFLDIESGLEVETLFVKRIAADTTKTFHLMTDPRVDAVHYADGDEDRHRVKEIYVRMQFRSFDNADLDEPPNFPFCKPYSVISATTHSLDVQKERKRWAVLVLMKDAKELKKSEQAFHQMMATSHWSERDQKQNGFKEERDALIHRATELKDEIKEFAEQNGIADDEMLKDLTTDLVICICAIPSHEHGLMYINSRFRSCTDETPTAVSDLTPLDDHVQDFLNSSGYNCGDDQLYSCGGDNDDALHRRRSTGAANAAYDNMARVMSQPSQPLSQEPPIQRRNSSYRQQQQQQQQPPFLSDDVNDNYHHNDDDSFSNSSHVVITNDNYDVEPCSDDVPTRR
;
A
#
# COMPACT_ATOMS: atom_id res chain seq x y z
N MET A 1 35.93 -56.22 -38.05
CA MET A 1 35.05 -55.50 -39.01
C MET A 1 33.64 -56.01 -38.77
N CYS A 2 32.88 -55.33 -37.91
CA CYS A 2 31.51 -55.70 -37.54
C CYS A 2 30.57 -54.58 -37.95
N SER A 3 29.57 -54.93 -38.76
CA SER A 3 28.51 -54.08 -39.27
C SER A 3 27.44 -53.87 -38.20
N VAL A 4 26.94 -52.63 -38.11
CA VAL A 4 25.78 -52.25 -37.27
C VAL A 4 24.64 -51.84 -38.20
N PRO A 5 23.40 -52.34 -38.01
CA PRO A 5 22.27 -52.01 -38.87
C PRO A 5 21.54 -50.75 -38.38
N THR A 6 21.22 -49.83 -39.29
CA THR A 6 20.41 -48.63 -39.04
C THR A 6 18.91 -48.94 -39.15
N LYS A 7 18.19 -48.80 -38.04
CA LYS A 7 16.71 -48.76 -38.02
C LYS A 7 16.23 -47.34 -38.26
N LYS A 8 15.46 -47.12 -39.33
CA LYS A 8 14.65 -45.91 -39.53
C LYS A 8 13.42 -45.97 -38.63
N GLN A 9 13.29 -45.02 -37.68
CA GLN A 9 12.03 -44.76 -36.97
C GLN A 9 11.19 -43.77 -37.78
N ALA A 10 9.92 -44.10 -37.97
CA ALA A 10 8.94 -43.22 -38.61
C ALA A 10 8.38 -42.24 -37.56
N THR A 11 8.59 -40.95 -37.78
CA THR A 11 8.06 -39.87 -36.96
C THR A 11 6.57 -39.70 -37.23
N ARG A 12 5.73 -40.00 -36.24
CA ARG A 12 4.27 -39.82 -36.29
C ARG A 12 3.97 -38.40 -35.83
N THR A 13 3.62 -37.52 -36.76
CA THR A 13 3.14 -36.15 -36.48
C THR A 13 1.83 -36.25 -35.70
N MET A 14 1.84 -35.87 -34.41
CA MET A 14 0.62 -35.72 -33.63
C MET A 14 0.04 -34.33 -33.93
N SER A 15 -1.19 -34.29 -34.42
CA SER A 15 -1.96 -33.07 -34.59
C SER A 15 -2.18 -32.39 -33.24
N ALA A 16 -1.91 -31.10 -33.15
CA ALA A 16 -2.19 -30.31 -31.96
C ALA A 16 -3.69 -30.44 -31.59
N PRO A 17 -4.03 -30.63 -30.31
CA PRO A 17 -5.42 -30.69 -29.88
C PRO A 17 -6.13 -29.37 -30.21
N ALA A 18 -7.39 -29.47 -30.64
CA ALA A 18 -8.21 -28.29 -30.91
C ALA A 18 -8.35 -27.44 -29.62
N PRO A 19 -8.29 -26.10 -29.70
CA PRO A 19 -8.46 -25.24 -28.55
C PRO A 19 -9.82 -25.50 -27.90
N ALA A 20 -9.83 -25.65 -26.57
CA ALA A 20 -11.05 -25.86 -25.80
C ALA A 20 -12.05 -24.73 -26.06
N SER A 21 -13.33 -25.08 -26.24
CA SER A 21 -14.39 -24.11 -26.51
C SER A 21 -14.67 -23.26 -25.26
N TYR A 22 -14.49 -21.94 -25.38
CA TYR A 22 -14.78 -20.93 -24.37
C TYR A 22 -16.18 -21.11 -23.75
N ASN A 23 -16.25 -21.29 -22.42
CA ASN A 23 -17.50 -21.23 -21.67
C ASN A 23 -17.71 -19.81 -21.10
N PRO A 24 -18.61 -19.00 -21.67
CA PRO A 24 -18.83 -17.60 -21.28
C PRO A 24 -19.43 -17.39 -19.89
N THR A 25 -19.77 -18.47 -19.16
CA THR A 25 -20.46 -18.38 -17.86
C THR A 25 -19.53 -18.45 -16.64
N GLN A 26 -18.24 -18.75 -16.82
CA GLN A 26 -17.27 -18.62 -15.73
C GLN A 26 -16.95 -17.13 -15.51
N THR A 27 -17.42 -16.59 -14.39
CA THR A 27 -17.06 -15.25 -13.92
C THR A 27 -15.56 -15.19 -13.64
N THR A 28 -14.83 -14.32 -14.35
CA THR A 28 -13.42 -14.06 -14.05
C THR A 28 -13.28 -13.49 -12.64
N PRO A 29 -12.24 -13.85 -11.87
CA PRO A 29 -12.06 -13.37 -10.48
C PRO A 29 -11.67 -11.88 -10.39
N PHE A 30 -11.73 -11.16 -11.50
CA PHE A 30 -11.37 -9.77 -11.61
C PHE A 30 -12.27 -9.07 -12.65
N GLU A 31 -12.50 -7.79 -12.40
CA GLU A 31 -13.07 -6.85 -13.35
C GLU A 31 -11.92 -5.98 -13.90
N VAL A 32 -11.71 -6.04 -15.20
CA VAL A 32 -10.77 -5.14 -15.87
C VAL A 32 -11.55 -3.94 -16.39
N LYS A 33 -11.29 -2.76 -15.81
CA LYS A 33 -11.90 -1.51 -16.23
C LYS A 33 -10.84 -0.60 -16.83
N ILE A 34 -10.88 -0.42 -18.15
CA ILE A 34 -9.97 0.51 -18.82
C ILE A 34 -10.71 1.81 -19.06
N GLU A 35 -10.23 2.89 -18.46
CA GLU A 35 -10.76 4.23 -18.62
C GLU A 35 -9.70 5.09 -19.31
N LEU A 36 -9.78 5.14 -20.63
CA LEU A 36 -8.94 6.02 -21.43
C LEU A 36 -9.66 7.35 -21.57
N MET A 37 -8.96 8.46 -21.34
CA MET A 37 -9.48 9.77 -21.71
C MET A 37 -8.92 10.29 -23.02
N ASN A 38 -9.68 11.26 -23.51
CA ASN A 38 -9.63 11.91 -24.80
C ASN A 38 -8.99 13.31 -24.64
N ILE A 39 -8.00 13.61 -25.50
CA ILE A 39 -7.50 14.93 -25.96
C ILE A 39 -7.34 16.03 -24.89
N GLU A 40 -6.44 15.84 -23.93
CA GLU A 40 -5.43 16.88 -23.76
C GLU A 40 -4.20 16.37 -24.49
N THR A 41 -3.95 16.87 -25.71
CA THR A 41 -2.64 16.65 -26.29
C THR A 41 -1.64 17.31 -25.36
N ASP A 42 -0.56 16.62 -25.05
CA ASP A 42 0.64 17.23 -24.45
C ASP A 42 1.32 18.23 -25.41
N GLY A 43 0.58 18.81 -26.35
CA GLY A 43 1.06 19.49 -27.54
C GLY A 43 1.69 18.56 -28.59
N SER A 44 2.03 17.31 -28.26
CA SER A 44 2.72 16.36 -29.16
C SER A 44 1.77 15.42 -29.92
N GLY A 45 0.47 15.49 -29.66
CA GLY A 45 -0.54 14.63 -30.29
C GLY A 45 -0.76 13.29 -29.59
N ARG A 46 -0.09 13.02 -28.47
CA ARG A 46 -0.32 11.82 -27.66
C ARG A 46 -1.42 12.04 -26.62
N HIS A 47 -2.05 10.95 -26.18
CA HIS A 47 -3.13 10.98 -25.20
C HIS A 47 -2.74 10.28 -23.91
N PHE A 48 -3.01 10.95 -22.79
CA PHE A 48 -2.85 10.40 -21.44
C PHE A 48 -4.14 9.69 -20.99
N GLY A 49 -3.99 8.56 -20.31
CA GLY A 49 -5.10 7.84 -19.68
C GLY A 49 -4.62 6.94 -18.55
N PHE A 50 -5.51 6.09 -18.04
CA PHE A 50 -5.13 5.10 -17.05
C PHE A 50 -5.85 3.76 -17.26
N PHE A 51 -5.29 2.73 -16.68
CA PHE A 51 -5.78 1.36 -16.68
C PHE A 51 -6.06 0.96 -15.22
N LYS A 52 -7.30 0.59 -14.91
CA LYS A 52 -7.68 0.09 -13.58
C LYS A 52 -7.91 -1.41 -13.63
N LEU A 53 -7.19 -2.12 -12.78
CA LEU A 53 -7.36 -3.54 -12.56
C LEU A 53 -8.00 -3.74 -11.19
N THR A 54 -9.26 -4.16 -11.17
CA THR A 54 -10.00 -4.37 -9.92
C THR A 54 -10.21 -5.87 -9.71
N THR A 55 -9.73 -6.39 -8.60
CA THR A 55 -9.96 -7.79 -8.20
C THR A 55 -11.25 -7.88 -7.39
N ILE A 56 -11.97 -8.99 -7.53
CA ILE A 56 -13.19 -9.23 -6.78
C ILE A 56 -12.80 -9.78 -5.40
N PRO A 57 -13.55 -9.47 -4.32
CA PRO A 57 -13.38 -10.15 -3.04
C PRO A 57 -13.44 -11.66 -3.18
N PHE A 58 -12.71 -12.35 -2.29
CA PHE A 58 -12.84 -13.80 -2.20
C PHE A 58 -14.29 -14.18 -1.84
N PRO A 59 -14.81 -15.29 -2.40
CA PRO A 59 -16.09 -15.84 -1.97
C PRO A 59 -16.11 -16.07 -0.46
N GLU A 60 -17.28 -15.87 0.16
CA GLU A 60 -17.46 -16.10 1.59
C GLU A 60 -17.04 -17.53 1.94
N GLY A 61 -16.12 -17.68 2.90
CA GLY A 61 -15.58 -18.97 3.32
C GLY A 61 -14.32 -19.43 2.58
N HIS A 62 -13.81 -18.69 1.59
CA HIS A 62 -12.49 -18.97 1.01
C HIS A 62 -11.43 -18.89 2.11
N LYS A 63 -10.70 -19.99 2.31
CA LYS A 63 -9.57 -20.07 3.24
C LYS A 63 -8.30 -20.22 2.46
N LYS A 64 -7.38 -19.27 2.63
CA LYS A 64 -6.02 -19.42 2.12
C LYS A 64 -5.31 -20.47 2.97
N SER A 65 -4.68 -21.46 2.37
CA SER A 65 -3.78 -22.37 3.08
C SER A 65 -2.34 -21.95 2.83
N GLY A 66 -1.47 -22.16 3.81
CA GLY A 66 -0.07 -21.81 3.63
C GLY A 66 0.75 -21.91 4.90
N ASN A 67 2.05 -22.14 4.71
CA ASN A 67 3.03 -22.13 5.79
C ASN A 67 3.90 -20.88 5.66
N TYR A 68 3.93 -20.07 6.70
CA TYR A 68 4.65 -18.81 6.72
C TYR A 68 5.62 -18.79 7.88
N ARG A 69 6.85 -18.35 7.61
CA ARG A 69 7.86 -18.11 8.63
C ARG A 69 8.17 -16.63 8.68
N VAL A 70 7.95 -16.02 9.83
CA VAL A 70 8.30 -14.63 10.12
C VAL A 70 9.54 -14.64 11.00
N HIS A 71 10.65 -14.15 10.46
CA HIS A 71 11.91 -13.99 11.17
C HIS A 71 12.13 -12.51 11.42
N ILE A 72 12.16 -12.09 12.67
CA ILE A 72 12.48 -10.71 13.05
C ILE A 72 13.93 -10.64 13.56
N ALA A 73 14.73 -9.77 12.97
CA ALA A 73 15.99 -9.31 13.50
C ALA A 73 15.80 -7.93 14.13
N LEU A 74 15.86 -7.87 15.45
CA LEU A 74 15.62 -6.64 16.22
C LEU A 74 16.95 -6.03 16.69
N ASP A 75 17.21 -4.80 16.27
CA ASP A 75 18.28 -3.98 16.82
C ASP A 75 17.99 -3.71 18.29
N VAL A 76 18.98 -4.00 19.13
CA VAL A 76 18.94 -3.71 20.56
C VAL A 76 20.11 -2.84 20.95
N SER A 77 20.67 -2.05 20.04
CA SER A 77 21.72 -1.07 20.31
C SER A 77 21.30 -0.03 21.35
N THR A 78 22.28 0.68 21.90
CA THR A 78 22.01 1.71 22.92
C THR A 78 21.19 2.89 22.41
N SER A 79 21.26 3.23 21.12
CA SER A 79 20.44 4.27 20.48
C SER A 79 18.95 3.96 20.56
N MET A 80 18.57 2.68 20.48
CA MET A 80 17.18 2.23 20.61
C MET A 80 16.54 2.59 21.97
N ARG A 81 17.30 3.11 22.95
CA ARG A 81 16.76 3.64 24.21
C ARG A 81 16.13 5.03 24.04
N GLU A 82 16.62 5.82 23.10
CA GLU A 82 16.14 7.18 22.85
C GLU A 82 14.68 7.15 22.42
N GLU A 83 13.90 8.13 22.88
CA GLU A 83 12.48 8.31 22.50
C GLU A 83 11.62 7.03 22.62
N ASN A 84 12.02 6.10 23.49
CA ASN A 84 11.37 4.80 23.65
C ASN A 84 11.28 3.96 22.35
N ARG A 85 12.23 4.11 21.42
CA ARG A 85 12.23 3.36 20.13
C ARG A 85 12.23 1.84 20.31
N LEU A 86 13.00 1.30 21.26
CA LEU A 86 12.95 -0.13 21.60
C LEU A 86 11.58 -0.53 22.17
N GLY A 87 10.96 0.32 22.98
CA GLY A 87 9.63 0.09 23.49
C GLY A 87 8.62 -0.04 22.36
N LEU A 88 8.68 0.90 21.40
CA LEU A 88 7.87 0.84 20.19
C LEU A 88 8.18 -0.43 19.37
N ALA A 89 9.43 -0.77 19.12
CA ALA A 89 9.80 -1.97 18.35
C ALA A 89 9.33 -3.28 19.03
N LYS A 90 9.37 -3.34 20.36
CA LYS A 90 8.80 -4.45 21.15
C LYS A 90 7.29 -4.52 21.00
N ASP A 91 6.60 -3.39 21.11
CA ASP A 91 5.14 -3.32 20.96
C ASP A 91 4.74 -3.71 19.53
N THR A 92 5.47 -3.25 18.52
CA THR A 92 5.32 -3.69 17.13
C THR A 92 5.47 -5.20 17.02
N THR A 93 6.51 -5.78 17.60
CA THR A 93 6.74 -7.24 17.54
C THR A 93 5.63 -8.01 18.25
N ALA A 94 5.20 -7.56 19.43
CA ALA A 94 4.12 -8.19 20.19
C ALA A 94 2.80 -8.16 19.43
N LYS A 95 2.40 -6.99 18.93
CA LYS A 95 1.17 -6.83 18.13
C LYS A 95 1.22 -7.63 16.83
N MET A 96 2.39 -7.77 16.21
CA MET A 96 2.57 -8.62 15.04
C MET A 96 2.30 -10.09 15.39
N VAL A 97 2.84 -10.59 16.50
CA VAL A 97 2.63 -11.98 16.93
C VAL A 97 1.16 -12.24 17.30
N GLU A 98 0.50 -11.27 17.94
CA GLU A 98 -0.95 -11.30 18.21
C GLU A 98 -1.77 -11.34 16.92
N PHE A 99 -1.44 -10.50 15.94
CA PHE A 99 -2.07 -10.51 14.62
C PHE A 99 -1.92 -11.88 13.94
N LEU A 100 -0.72 -12.45 13.92
CA LEU A 100 -0.47 -13.77 13.31
C LEU A 100 -1.27 -14.89 14.01
N ALA A 101 -1.38 -14.85 15.34
CA ALA A 101 -2.17 -15.81 16.10
C ALA A 101 -3.68 -15.68 15.83
N SER A 102 -4.19 -14.45 15.80
CA SER A 102 -5.61 -14.20 15.46
C SER A 102 -5.94 -14.66 14.04
N THR A 103 -5.05 -14.38 13.08
CA THR A 103 -5.17 -14.81 11.68
C THR A 103 -5.18 -16.34 11.57
N SER A 104 -4.29 -17.05 12.29
CA SER A 104 -4.27 -18.51 12.31
C SER A 104 -5.51 -19.12 12.97
N LYS A 105 -6.09 -18.44 13.97
CA LYS A 105 -7.33 -18.86 14.61
C LYS A 105 -8.53 -18.74 13.66
N GLU A 106 -8.63 -17.61 12.96
CA GLU A 106 -9.70 -17.34 11.99
C GLU A 106 -9.58 -18.26 10.77
N ASN A 107 -8.34 -18.60 10.38
CA ASN A 107 -8.05 -19.51 9.29
C ASN A 107 -7.02 -20.59 9.69
N PRO A 108 -7.49 -21.75 10.23
CA PRO A 108 -6.64 -22.83 10.72
C PRO A 108 -5.72 -23.50 9.69
N GLU A 109 -5.93 -23.23 8.39
CA GLU A 109 -5.07 -23.73 7.32
C GLU A 109 -3.82 -22.84 7.10
N LEU A 110 -3.80 -21.66 7.72
CA LEU A 110 -2.62 -20.81 7.81
C LEU A 110 -1.81 -21.17 9.04
N ASN A 111 -0.58 -21.60 8.80
CA ASN A 111 0.37 -21.90 9.85
C ASN A 111 1.49 -20.85 9.86
N PHE A 112 1.71 -20.23 11.01
CA PHE A 112 2.78 -19.26 11.20
C PHE A 112 3.84 -19.80 12.16
N TRP A 113 5.11 -19.62 11.80
CA TRP A 113 6.26 -19.84 12.66
C TRP A 113 7.00 -18.53 12.88
N PHE A 114 7.46 -18.31 14.10
CA PHE A 114 8.09 -17.07 14.52
C PHE A 114 9.51 -17.31 15.04
N THR A 115 10.46 -16.57 14.50
CA THR A 115 11.84 -16.51 14.98
C THR A 115 12.16 -15.07 15.35
N LEU A 116 12.78 -14.86 16.50
CA LEU A 116 13.27 -13.55 16.93
C LEU A 116 14.75 -13.66 17.25
N THR A 117 15.55 -12.92 16.49
CA THR A 117 16.94 -12.63 16.80
C THR A 117 17.06 -11.18 17.29
N THR A 118 18.02 -10.95 18.17
CA THR A 118 18.41 -9.60 18.55
C THR A 118 19.86 -9.38 18.20
N PHE A 119 20.22 -8.19 17.76
CA PHE A 119 21.60 -7.85 17.44
C PHE A 119 22.03 -6.53 18.10
N SER A 120 23.25 -6.53 18.61
CA SER A 120 23.97 -5.32 19.04
C SER A 120 25.40 -5.40 18.52
N THR A 121 26.41 -5.60 19.38
CA THR A 121 27.76 -6.00 18.96
C THR A 121 27.77 -7.44 18.44
N ASP A 122 27.00 -8.31 19.10
CA ASP A 122 26.79 -9.70 18.74
C ASP A 122 25.31 -9.94 18.42
N ALA A 123 25.02 -10.98 17.64
CA ALA A 123 23.66 -11.43 17.37
C ALA A 123 23.33 -12.70 18.16
N ARG A 124 22.09 -12.81 18.65
CA ARG A 124 21.62 -13.97 19.42
C ARG A 124 20.17 -14.31 19.12
N VAL A 125 19.80 -15.57 19.30
CA VAL A 125 18.43 -16.06 19.16
C VAL A 125 17.70 -15.89 20.48
N VAL A 126 16.58 -15.17 20.46
CA VAL A 126 15.67 -15.03 21.62
C VAL A 126 14.53 -16.06 21.52
N ILE A 127 13.96 -16.22 20.33
CA ILE A 127 12.92 -17.22 20.04
C ILE A 127 13.32 -17.97 18.78
N ASN A 128 13.33 -19.30 18.84
CA ASN A 128 13.72 -20.15 17.72
C ASN A 128 12.52 -20.89 17.11
N ASN A 129 12.08 -20.48 15.92
CA ASN A 129 11.09 -21.17 15.08
C ASN A 129 9.84 -21.68 15.83
N SER A 130 9.27 -20.85 16.70
CA SER A 130 8.10 -21.22 17.51
C SER A 130 6.83 -21.14 16.68
N LYS A 131 5.98 -22.19 16.70
CA LYS A 131 4.66 -22.13 16.06
C LYS A 131 3.78 -21.12 16.79
N VAL A 132 3.20 -20.17 16.06
CA VAL A 132 2.34 -19.14 16.63
C VAL A 132 0.94 -19.72 16.90
N SER A 133 0.44 -19.51 18.11
CA SER A 133 -0.86 -19.97 18.62
C SER A 133 -1.25 -19.11 19.82
N GLU A 134 -2.51 -19.14 20.27
CA GLU A 134 -2.95 -18.38 21.45
C GLU A 134 -2.10 -18.67 22.70
N ASP A 135 -1.66 -19.91 22.87
CA ASP A 135 -0.83 -20.33 24.01
C ASP A 135 0.60 -19.77 23.91
N THR A 136 1.17 -19.73 22.69
CA THR A 136 2.57 -19.30 22.48
C THR A 136 2.73 -17.79 22.40
N VAL A 137 1.67 -17.03 22.05
CA VAL A 137 1.69 -15.55 22.03
C VAL A 137 2.17 -15.00 23.37
N ARG A 138 1.61 -15.47 24.49
CA ARG A 138 1.97 -14.96 25.82
C ARG A 138 3.45 -15.17 26.15
N LEU A 139 4.00 -16.33 25.76
CA LEU A 139 5.41 -16.67 25.97
C LEU A 139 6.32 -15.81 25.10
N ILE A 140 5.95 -15.64 23.82
CA ILE A 140 6.68 -14.81 22.87
C ILE A 140 6.69 -13.34 23.32
N THR A 141 5.52 -12.78 23.63
CA THR A 141 5.40 -11.38 24.09
C THR A 141 6.17 -11.16 25.39
N SER A 142 6.12 -12.11 26.33
CA SER A 142 6.92 -12.02 27.57
C SER A 142 8.42 -12.01 27.28
N ALA A 143 8.90 -12.86 26.37
CA ALA A 143 10.31 -12.88 25.96
C ALA A 143 10.74 -11.57 25.29
N VAL A 144 9.90 -11.02 24.41
CA VAL A 144 10.13 -9.72 23.74
C VAL A 144 10.26 -8.59 24.77
N GLN A 145 9.38 -8.55 25.78
CA GLN A 145 9.40 -7.49 26.79
C GLN A 145 10.65 -7.52 27.67
N MET A 146 11.30 -8.68 27.82
CA MET A 146 12.54 -8.83 28.60
C MET A 146 13.79 -8.31 27.89
N ILE A 147 13.73 -8.04 26.58
CA ILE A 147 14.88 -7.52 25.81
C ILE A 147 15.33 -6.16 26.35
N ARG A 148 16.63 -5.88 26.35
CA ARG A 148 17.19 -4.60 26.84
C ARG A 148 18.18 -4.04 25.82
N PRO A 149 18.35 -2.69 25.78
CA PRO A 149 19.38 -2.07 24.96
C PRO A 149 20.79 -2.46 25.44
N GLU A 150 21.71 -2.66 24.49
CA GLU A 150 23.07 -3.17 24.67
C GLU A 150 24.00 -2.58 23.59
N ASN A 151 25.20 -2.15 23.97
CA ASN A 151 26.34 -1.89 23.09
C ASN A 151 26.05 -1.10 21.78
N SER A 152 26.60 -1.60 20.66
CA SER A 152 26.65 -1.01 19.32
C SER A 152 25.64 -1.66 18.35
N THR A 153 25.71 -1.34 17.06
CA THR A 153 24.88 -1.88 15.98
C THR A 153 25.75 -2.62 14.97
N ASN A 154 25.62 -3.95 14.87
CA ASN A 154 26.40 -4.82 13.99
C ASN A 154 25.51 -5.66 13.05
N PHE A 155 25.27 -5.16 11.84
CA PHE A 155 24.46 -5.85 10.84
C PHE A 155 25.12 -7.13 10.32
N GLU A 156 26.46 -7.16 10.21
CA GLU A 156 27.19 -8.35 9.78
C GLU A 156 26.93 -9.53 10.74
N ALA A 157 26.96 -9.29 12.05
CA ALA A 157 26.65 -10.32 13.04
C ALA A 157 25.21 -10.82 12.91
N SER A 158 24.25 -9.91 12.72
CA SER A 158 22.84 -10.26 12.50
C SER A 158 22.69 -11.12 11.25
N PHE A 159 23.11 -10.62 10.08
CA PHE A 159 22.86 -11.28 8.80
C PHE A 159 23.54 -12.64 8.71
N ASN A 160 24.73 -12.81 9.29
CA ASN A 160 25.37 -14.12 9.37
C ASN A 160 24.57 -15.12 10.21
N LEU A 161 24.07 -14.69 11.38
CA LEU A 161 23.23 -15.55 12.23
C LEU A 161 21.89 -15.86 11.54
N ASP A 162 21.23 -14.84 11.00
CA ASP A 162 19.92 -14.93 10.37
C ASP A 162 19.97 -15.84 9.13
N ARG A 163 20.97 -15.67 8.27
CA ARG A 163 21.23 -16.56 7.11
C ARG A 163 21.37 -18.00 7.56
N LYS A 164 22.23 -18.25 8.55
CA LYS A 164 22.47 -19.61 9.06
C LYS A 164 21.17 -20.27 9.54
N ILE A 165 20.33 -19.52 10.26
CA ILE A 165 19.05 -20.02 10.76
C ILE A 165 18.09 -20.31 9.60
N MET A 166 17.94 -19.37 8.67
CA MET A 166 17.04 -19.51 7.52
C MET A 166 17.45 -20.66 6.60
N GLU A 167 18.74 -20.85 6.34
CA GLU A 167 19.26 -21.98 5.55
C GLU A 167 19.00 -23.32 6.22
N GLN A 168 19.22 -23.42 7.54
CA GLN A 168 18.94 -24.63 8.31
C GLN A 168 17.45 -24.98 8.28
N GLN A 169 16.58 -23.98 8.43
CA GLN A 169 15.14 -24.16 8.38
C GLN A 169 14.65 -24.53 6.98
N ALA A 170 15.16 -23.86 5.94
CA ALA A 170 14.83 -24.17 4.54
C ALA A 170 15.24 -25.60 4.16
N ALA A 171 16.40 -26.08 4.62
CA ALA A 171 16.83 -27.46 4.42
C ALA A 171 15.88 -28.47 5.10
N ALA A 172 15.44 -28.18 6.32
CA ALA A 172 14.48 -29.02 7.04
C ALA A 172 13.09 -29.03 6.37
N ASP A 173 12.63 -27.88 5.87
CA ASP A 173 11.36 -27.77 5.13
C ASP A 173 11.41 -28.58 3.82
N GLN A 174 12.54 -28.48 3.10
CA GLN A 174 12.75 -29.25 1.88
C GLN A 174 12.77 -30.76 2.14
N GLU A 175 13.42 -31.21 3.22
CA GLU A 175 13.42 -32.62 3.63
C GLU A 175 12.01 -33.11 3.99
N ALA A 176 11.20 -32.25 4.62
CA ALA A 176 9.81 -32.56 4.96
C ALA A 176 8.83 -32.43 3.78
N GLY A 177 9.27 -31.90 2.62
CA GLY A 177 8.40 -31.62 1.47
C GLY A 177 7.43 -30.47 1.72
N ASN A 178 7.74 -29.58 2.66
CA ASN A 178 6.90 -28.45 3.02
C ASN A 178 7.28 -27.20 2.21
N THR A 179 6.30 -26.62 1.51
CA THR A 179 6.46 -25.29 0.93
C THR A 179 6.21 -24.25 2.03
N VAL A 180 7.26 -23.49 2.39
CA VAL A 180 7.19 -22.44 3.42
C VAL A 180 7.63 -21.11 2.82
N THR A 181 6.81 -20.08 3.01
CA THR A 181 7.15 -18.69 2.64
C THR A 181 7.86 -18.03 3.81
N THR A 182 9.12 -17.60 3.61
CA THR A 182 9.90 -16.92 4.65
C THR A 182 9.93 -15.41 4.40
N LEU A 183 9.57 -14.65 5.44
CA LEU A 183 9.66 -13.20 5.53
C LEU A 183 10.68 -12.84 6.61
N HIS A 184 11.72 -12.09 6.23
CA HIS A 184 12.74 -11.60 7.14
C HIS A 184 12.55 -10.10 7.36
N ILE A 185 12.25 -9.69 8.60
CA ILE A 185 12.01 -8.31 8.98
C ILE A 185 13.18 -7.81 9.83
N VAL A 186 13.86 -6.76 9.39
CA VAL A 186 14.96 -6.14 10.13
C VAL A 186 14.46 -4.81 10.70
N MET A 187 14.61 -4.61 12.00
CA MET A 187 14.10 -3.45 12.73
C MET A 187 15.25 -2.71 13.39
N THR A 188 15.49 -1.44 13.06
CA THR A 188 16.64 -0.66 13.56
C THR A 188 16.36 0.84 13.59
N ASP A 189 17.06 1.58 14.44
CA ASP A 189 17.02 3.05 14.51
C ASP A 189 18.34 3.74 14.13
N GLY A 190 19.37 2.97 13.76
CA GLY A 190 20.75 3.48 13.76
C GLY A 190 21.59 3.08 12.56
N GLU A 191 22.79 3.66 12.51
CA GLU A 191 23.85 3.31 11.55
C GLU A 191 24.62 2.07 12.00
N VAL A 192 25.30 1.42 11.05
CA VAL A 192 26.24 0.34 11.36
C VAL A 192 27.46 0.92 12.08
N THR A 193 27.58 0.63 13.38
CA THR A 193 28.64 1.17 14.25
C THR A 193 29.68 0.12 14.64
N ALA A 194 29.45 -1.15 14.32
CA ALA A 194 30.39 -2.25 14.52
C ALA A 194 30.29 -3.28 13.38
N GLY A 195 31.37 -4.04 13.18
CA GLY A 195 31.48 -5.01 12.09
C GLY A 195 31.73 -4.34 10.73
N ASN A 196 31.36 -5.03 9.67
CA ASN A 196 31.45 -4.52 8.31
C ASN A 196 30.46 -3.38 8.05
N ASN A 197 30.95 -2.22 7.59
CA ASN A 197 30.15 -1.06 7.24
C ASN A 197 30.00 -0.86 5.71
N ASN A 198 30.53 -1.78 4.90
CA ASN A 198 30.34 -1.77 3.45
C ASN A 198 28.94 -2.31 3.12
N GLU A 199 28.06 -1.42 2.68
CA GLU A 199 26.66 -1.74 2.40
C GLU A 199 26.49 -2.82 1.30
N ASP A 200 27.38 -2.87 0.31
CA ASP A 200 27.33 -3.88 -0.76
C ASP A 200 27.73 -5.27 -0.24
N GLU A 201 28.73 -5.32 0.64
CA GLU A 201 29.13 -6.57 1.29
C GLU A 201 28.02 -7.07 2.24
N LEU A 202 27.43 -6.18 3.04
CA LEU A 202 26.28 -6.50 3.89
C LEU A 202 25.08 -6.98 3.08
N LYS A 203 24.76 -6.33 1.96
CA LYS A 203 23.72 -6.77 1.02
C LYS A 203 24.03 -8.17 0.48
N GLY A 204 25.29 -8.46 0.17
CA GLY A 204 25.76 -9.80 -0.21
C GLY A 204 25.61 -10.87 0.89
N MET A 205 25.38 -10.48 2.15
CA MET A 205 25.09 -11.39 3.28
C MET A 205 23.61 -11.76 3.43
N LEU A 206 22.70 -11.13 2.68
CA LEU A 206 21.28 -11.45 2.68
C LEU A 206 20.95 -12.63 1.75
N CYS A 207 19.75 -13.20 1.87
CA CYS A 207 19.32 -14.37 1.09
C CYS A 207 18.46 -13.92 -0.10
N ASN A 208 18.94 -14.11 -1.33
CA ASN A 208 18.23 -13.63 -2.53
C ASN A 208 16.84 -14.24 -2.77
N ASN A 209 16.55 -15.40 -2.17
CA ASN A 209 15.27 -16.09 -2.27
C ASN A 209 14.28 -15.74 -1.14
N VAL A 210 14.70 -14.93 -0.17
CA VAL A 210 13.88 -14.50 0.97
C VAL A 210 13.42 -13.06 0.75
N GLU A 211 12.20 -12.77 1.19
CA GLU A 211 11.68 -11.40 1.22
C GLU A 211 12.22 -10.67 2.45
N HIS A 212 12.90 -9.54 2.25
CA HIS A 212 13.46 -8.73 3.33
C HIS A 212 12.70 -7.42 3.49
N VAL A 213 12.16 -7.16 4.69
CA VAL A 213 11.51 -5.89 5.03
C VAL A 213 12.36 -5.17 6.06
N PHE A 214 12.87 -4.00 5.70
CA PHE A 214 13.66 -3.15 6.58
C PHE A 214 12.76 -2.06 7.17
N ILE A 215 12.61 -2.04 8.49
CA ILE A 215 11.82 -1.05 9.22
C ILE A 215 12.79 -0.13 9.96
N GLY A 216 12.81 1.14 9.54
CA GLY A 216 13.56 2.19 10.21
C GLY A 216 12.71 2.91 11.25
N TYR A 217 13.19 2.99 12.49
CA TYR A 217 12.54 3.67 13.61
C TYR A 217 13.09 5.07 13.81
N GLY A 218 12.19 6.05 13.89
CA GLY A 218 12.55 7.44 14.15
C GLY A 218 13.40 8.07 13.05
N ALA A 219 13.72 9.35 13.19
CA ALA A 219 14.41 10.11 12.16
C ALA A 219 15.92 9.83 12.06
N GLY A 220 16.52 9.26 13.10
CA GLY A 220 17.98 9.11 13.23
C GLY A 220 18.63 7.97 12.43
N HIS A 221 17.85 7.13 11.74
CA HIS A 221 18.41 5.98 11.02
C HIS A 221 18.86 6.34 9.60
N LYS A 222 19.85 5.59 9.08
CA LYS A 222 20.39 5.80 7.74
C LYS A 222 19.50 5.17 6.65
N ALA A 223 18.50 5.93 6.21
CA ALA A 223 17.52 5.49 5.23
C ALA A 223 18.12 4.95 3.92
N ALA A 224 19.12 5.62 3.35
CA ALA A 224 19.78 5.14 2.13
C ALA A 224 20.43 3.77 2.31
N CYS A 225 21.03 3.51 3.48
CA CYS A 225 21.60 2.20 3.76
C CYS A 225 20.51 1.12 3.77
N LEU A 226 19.39 1.36 4.47
CA LEU A 226 18.28 0.40 4.51
C LEU A 226 17.62 0.22 3.13
N MET A 227 17.49 1.28 2.34
CA MET A 227 17.02 1.19 0.96
C MET A 227 17.99 0.39 0.07
N ASN A 228 19.30 0.59 0.24
CA ASN A 228 20.29 -0.17 -0.50
C ASN A 228 20.21 -1.66 -0.13
N LEU A 229 20.13 -1.99 1.16
CA LEU A 229 19.93 -3.37 1.62
C LEU A 229 18.62 -3.97 1.09
N ALA A 230 17.53 -3.20 1.08
CA ALA A 230 16.25 -3.60 0.50
C ALA A 230 16.32 -3.87 -1.01
N SER A 231 17.33 -3.34 -1.73
CA SER A 231 17.52 -3.61 -3.17
C SER A 231 18.16 -4.97 -3.46
N VAL A 232 18.38 -5.83 -2.45
CA VAL A 232 18.90 -7.20 -2.62
C VAL A 232 18.06 -8.03 -3.61
N ASN A 233 16.74 -7.86 -3.59
CA ASN A 233 15.85 -8.48 -4.56
C ASN A 233 14.54 -7.69 -4.69
N GLU A 234 13.77 -7.98 -5.75
CA GLU A 234 12.50 -7.31 -6.07
C GLU A 234 11.37 -7.53 -5.06
N LYS A 235 11.50 -8.49 -4.13
CA LYS A 235 10.50 -8.70 -3.07
C LYS A 235 10.77 -7.81 -1.85
N SER A 236 12.02 -7.40 -1.70
CA SER A 236 12.50 -6.74 -0.49
C SER A 236 12.15 -5.26 -0.52
N SER A 237 11.95 -4.68 0.66
CA SER A 237 11.39 -3.34 0.76
C SER A 237 11.80 -2.62 2.04
N TYR A 238 11.83 -1.29 1.99
CA TYR A 238 12.10 -0.43 3.14
C TYR A 238 10.83 0.32 3.55
N LEU A 239 10.59 0.37 4.86
CA LEU A 239 9.47 1.02 5.51
C LEU A 239 9.99 1.96 6.59
N PHE A 240 9.44 3.16 6.65
CA PHE A 240 9.71 4.13 7.69
C PHE A 240 8.55 4.15 8.69
N LEU A 241 8.84 3.99 9.98
CA LEU A 241 7.87 4.11 11.05
C LEU A 241 8.24 5.28 11.96
N ASP A 242 7.54 6.40 11.77
CA ASP A 242 7.72 7.63 12.55
C ASP A 242 6.93 7.60 13.86
N HIS A 243 5.73 7.00 13.85
CA HIS A 243 4.80 7.06 14.97
C HIS A 243 4.06 5.73 15.19
N PRO A 244 3.81 5.32 16.45
CA PRO A 244 3.13 4.05 16.77
C PRO A 244 1.75 3.88 16.15
N THR A 245 1.03 4.98 15.93
CA THR A 245 -0.32 4.94 15.33
C THR A 245 -0.30 4.32 13.93
N LYS A 246 0.83 4.42 13.22
CA LYS A 246 0.97 3.96 11.83
C LYS A 246 1.36 2.49 11.68
N MET A 247 1.57 1.76 12.77
CA MET A 247 1.93 0.34 12.72
C MET A 247 0.89 -0.50 11.97
N GLY A 248 -0.41 -0.15 12.02
CA GLY A 248 -1.47 -0.88 11.30
C GLY A 248 -1.31 -0.81 9.78
N ALA A 249 -1.02 0.39 9.25
CA ALA A 249 -0.76 0.57 7.82
C ALA A 249 0.49 -0.20 7.37
N MET A 250 1.55 -0.17 8.19
CA MET A 250 2.78 -0.93 7.95
C MET A 250 2.51 -2.45 7.91
N PHE A 251 1.71 -2.98 8.86
CA PHE A 251 1.36 -4.41 8.87
C PHE A 251 0.56 -4.81 7.64
N ALA A 252 -0.35 -3.96 7.20
CA ALA A 252 -1.09 -4.23 5.99
C ALA A 252 -0.18 -4.26 4.76
N GLN A 253 0.78 -3.34 4.66
CA GLN A 253 1.77 -3.35 3.57
C GLN A 253 2.65 -4.60 3.59
N ILE A 254 2.98 -5.13 4.78
CA ILE A 254 3.79 -6.33 4.93
C ILE A 254 2.96 -7.59 4.65
N PHE A 255 1.81 -7.78 5.29
CA PHE A 255 1.12 -9.07 5.32
C PHE A 255 -0.02 -9.19 4.31
N CYS A 256 -0.70 -8.11 3.93
CA CYS A 256 -1.81 -8.24 2.97
C CYS A 256 -1.39 -8.85 1.63
N PRO A 257 -0.21 -8.49 1.05
CA PRO A 257 0.30 -9.13 -0.17
C PRO A 257 0.71 -10.60 -0.01
N HIS A 258 0.61 -11.19 1.18
CA HIS A 258 0.81 -12.63 1.40
C HIS A 258 -0.50 -13.34 1.69
N LEU A 259 -1.34 -12.71 2.51
CA LEU A 259 -2.56 -13.32 3.04
C LEU A 259 -3.74 -13.18 2.08
N PHE A 260 -3.78 -12.10 1.29
CA PHE A 260 -4.93 -11.77 0.45
C PHE A 260 -4.61 -11.76 -1.04
N THR A 261 -3.44 -12.21 -1.48
CA THR A 261 -3.11 -12.29 -2.91
C THR A 261 -4.13 -13.16 -3.65
N SER A 262 -4.84 -12.56 -4.59
CA SER A 262 -5.76 -13.24 -5.50
C SER A 262 -5.07 -13.62 -6.81
N ILE A 263 -4.10 -12.83 -7.23
CA ILE A 263 -3.42 -12.97 -8.51
C ILE A 263 -1.93 -12.74 -8.33
N SER A 264 -1.10 -13.63 -8.88
CA SER A 264 0.35 -13.56 -8.81
C SER A 264 1.00 -13.60 -10.18
N ASP A 265 2.15 -12.95 -10.31
CA ASP A 265 3.02 -12.94 -11.48
C ASP A 265 2.27 -12.60 -12.78
N VAL A 266 1.63 -11.44 -12.80
CA VAL A 266 0.84 -10.93 -13.93
C VAL A 266 1.73 -10.16 -14.88
N GLU A 267 1.76 -10.56 -16.14
CA GLU A 267 2.36 -9.82 -17.24
C GLU A 267 1.23 -9.17 -18.04
N ILE A 268 1.23 -7.84 -18.10
CA ILE A 268 0.23 -7.03 -18.79
C ILE A 268 0.91 -6.38 -19.99
N GLU A 269 0.49 -6.72 -21.19
CA GLU A 269 0.99 -6.23 -22.47
C GLU A 269 -0.07 -5.33 -23.11
N LEU A 270 0.36 -4.15 -23.57
CA LEU A 270 -0.48 -3.18 -24.28
C LEU A 270 -0.07 -3.09 -25.75
N THR A 271 -1.06 -2.98 -26.63
CA THR A 271 -0.87 -2.60 -28.03
C THR A 271 -1.68 -1.34 -28.33
N GLY A 272 -1.03 -0.33 -28.91
CA GLY A 272 -1.60 0.99 -29.20
C GLY A 272 -1.36 2.04 -28.11
N ALA A 273 -0.77 1.63 -26.97
CA ALA A 273 -0.34 2.50 -25.90
C ALA A 273 0.84 1.88 -25.13
N LYS A 274 1.43 2.67 -24.25
CA LYS A 274 2.49 2.29 -23.33
C LYS A 274 2.12 2.66 -21.92
N PHE A 275 2.51 1.83 -20.97
CA PHE A 275 2.52 2.19 -19.56
C PHE A 275 3.56 3.27 -19.31
N LEU A 276 3.21 4.20 -18.44
CA LEU A 276 4.12 5.15 -17.84
C LEU A 276 4.65 4.51 -16.56
N ASP A 277 5.79 3.82 -16.65
CA ASP A 277 6.40 3.20 -15.48
C ASP A 277 7.12 4.27 -14.67
N ILE A 278 6.58 4.61 -13.51
CA ILE A 278 7.15 5.64 -12.65
C ILE A 278 8.54 5.27 -12.15
N GLU A 279 8.80 4.00 -11.83
CA GLU A 279 10.07 3.59 -11.24
C GLU A 279 11.20 3.67 -12.26
N SER A 280 11.01 3.19 -13.49
CA SER A 280 12.01 3.36 -14.55
C SER A 280 11.98 4.76 -15.17
N GLY A 281 10.84 5.45 -15.15
CA GLY A 281 10.64 6.73 -15.83
C GLY A 281 10.55 6.56 -17.35
N LEU A 282 10.32 5.33 -17.81
CA LEU A 282 10.25 4.96 -19.22
C LEU A 282 8.83 4.58 -19.61
N GLU A 283 8.53 4.75 -20.89
CA GLU A 283 7.31 4.22 -21.50
C GLU A 283 7.53 2.75 -21.88
N VAL A 284 6.77 1.83 -21.28
CA VAL A 284 6.92 0.38 -21.47
C VAL A 284 5.66 -0.24 -22.05
N GLU A 285 5.80 -1.19 -22.97
CA GLU A 285 4.65 -1.91 -23.57
C GLU A 285 4.15 -3.03 -22.65
N THR A 286 5.04 -3.55 -21.81
CA THR A 286 4.77 -4.66 -20.90
C THR A 286 5.08 -4.27 -19.48
N LEU A 287 4.14 -4.55 -18.57
CA LEU A 287 4.30 -4.37 -17.14
C LEU A 287 4.19 -5.72 -16.43
N PHE A 288 5.10 -5.97 -15.49
CA PHE A 288 5.06 -7.15 -14.64
C PHE A 288 4.59 -6.78 -13.22
N VAL A 289 3.44 -7.30 -12.82
CA VAL A 289 2.81 -7.09 -11.51
C VAL A 289 2.88 -8.38 -10.72
N LYS A 290 3.74 -8.39 -9.70
CA LYS A 290 4.04 -9.61 -8.95
C LYS A 290 2.86 -10.16 -8.16
N ARG A 291 2.08 -9.29 -7.50
CA ARG A 291 0.96 -9.69 -6.65
C ARG A 291 -0.13 -8.63 -6.69
N ILE A 292 -1.36 -9.08 -6.73
CA ILE A 292 -2.54 -8.24 -6.59
C ILE A 292 -3.42 -8.90 -5.52
N ALA A 293 -3.74 -8.15 -4.47
CA ALA A 293 -4.61 -8.62 -3.41
C ALA A 293 -6.06 -8.66 -3.90
N ALA A 294 -6.87 -9.54 -3.32
CA ALA A 294 -8.31 -9.58 -3.53
C ALA A 294 -8.93 -8.27 -3.06
N ASP A 295 -9.98 -7.85 -3.75
CA ASP A 295 -10.70 -6.62 -3.47
C ASP A 295 -9.83 -5.35 -3.41
N THR A 296 -8.88 -5.28 -4.35
CA THR A 296 -8.07 -4.09 -4.55
C THR A 296 -8.24 -3.60 -5.98
N THR A 297 -8.19 -2.29 -6.14
CA THR A 297 -7.99 -1.67 -7.44
C THR A 297 -6.53 -1.29 -7.55
N LYS A 298 -5.92 -1.56 -8.70
CA LYS A 298 -4.59 -1.08 -9.08
C LYS A 298 -4.72 -0.16 -10.29
N THR A 299 -4.25 1.08 -10.15
CA THR A 299 -4.25 2.08 -11.23
C THR A 299 -2.88 2.18 -11.88
N PHE A 300 -2.85 2.13 -13.22
CA PHE A 300 -1.63 2.26 -14.02
C PHE A 300 -1.80 3.39 -15.03
N HIS A 301 -0.85 4.31 -15.12
CA HIS A 301 -0.93 5.44 -16.06
C HIS A 301 -0.43 5.04 -17.45
N LEU A 302 -1.07 5.54 -18.50
CA LEU A 302 -0.85 5.16 -19.90
C LEU A 302 -0.64 6.38 -20.80
N MET A 303 0.09 6.18 -21.89
CA MET A 303 0.23 7.12 -22.99
C MET A 303 -0.01 6.41 -24.33
N THR A 304 -0.79 7.00 -25.23
CA THR A 304 -1.00 6.41 -26.58
C THR A 304 0.23 6.56 -27.47
N ASP A 305 0.41 5.62 -28.41
CA ASP A 305 1.48 5.74 -29.41
C ASP A 305 1.08 6.80 -30.47
N PRO A 306 1.95 7.80 -30.76
CA PRO A 306 1.66 8.84 -31.74
C PRO A 306 1.47 8.30 -33.17
N ARG A 307 1.94 7.08 -33.48
CA ARG A 307 1.84 6.49 -34.82
C ARG A 307 0.47 5.92 -35.12
N VAL A 308 -0.37 5.69 -34.10
CA VAL A 308 -1.67 5.07 -34.31
C VAL A 308 -2.60 6.03 -35.07
N ASP A 309 -2.34 7.34 -35.03
CA ASP A 309 -3.06 8.35 -35.81
C ASP A 309 -2.56 8.53 -37.26
N ALA A 310 -1.35 8.04 -37.61
CA ALA A 310 -0.66 8.46 -38.84
C ALA A 310 -0.84 7.53 -40.06
N VAL A 311 -1.38 6.31 -39.90
CA VAL A 311 -1.25 5.25 -40.92
C VAL A 311 -2.38 5.20 -41.97
N HIS A 312 -3.46 5.97 -41.83
CA HIS A 312 -4.66 5.71 -42.66
C HIS A 312 -5.24 6.87 -43.49
N TYR A 313 -4.50 7.98 -43.70
CA TYR A 313 -4.99 9.09 -44.55
C TYR A 313 -4.80 8.89 -46.08
N ALA A 314 -4.38 7.71 -46.55
CA ALA A 314 -3.99 7.53 -47.95
C ALA A 314 -5.07 6.92 -48.86
N ASP A 315 -6.21 6.46 -48.34
CA ASP A 315 -7.31 5.93 -49.15
C ASP A 315 -8.61 6.66 -48.76
N GLY A 316 -9.25 7.32 -49.72
CA GLY A 316 -10.28 8.35 -49.53
C GLY A 316 -11.64 7.84 -49.03
N ASP A 317 -11.67 7.04 -47.97
CA ASP A 317 -12.86 6.58 -47.27
C ASP A 317 -13.00 7.36 -45.95
N GLU A 318 -13.65 8.53 -46.01
CA GLU A 318 -13.74 9.53 -44.93
C GLU A 318 -14.41 9.04 -43.63
N ASP A 319 -14.93 7.81 -43.57
CA ASP A 319 -15.81 7.35 -42.48
C ASP A 319 -15.21 6.32 -41.50
N ARG A 320 -13.93 5.93 -41.61
CA ARG A 320 -13.43 4.76 -40.84
C ARG A 320 -12.20 4.90 -39.96
N HIS A 321 -11.64 6.09 -39.75
CA HIS A 321 -10.32 6.18 -39.09
C HIS A 321 -10.34 6.99 -37.80
N ARG A 322 -10.62 6.29 -36.70
CA ARG A 322 -10.18 6.65 -35.35
C ARG A 322 -9.30 5.50 -34.87
N VAL A 323 -8.28 5.81 -34.07
CA VAL A 323 -7.65 4.82 -33.18
C VAL A 323 -8.73 4.34 -32.23
N LYS A 324 -9.47 3.30 -32.64
CA LYS A 324 -10.68 2.93 -31.92
C LYS A 324 -10.37 2.06 -30.73
N GLU A 325 -9.24 1.36 -30.67
CA GLU A 325 -9.04 0.30 -29.69
C GLU A 325 -7.58 0.20 -29.21
N ILE A 326 -7.42 0.16 -27.88
CA ILE A 326 -6.21 -0.34 -27.23
C ILE A 326 -6.45 -1.81 -26.94
N TYR A 327 -5.48 -2.65 -27.30
CA TYR A 327 -5.55 -4.06 -26.98
C TYR A 327 -4.78 -4.31 -25.69
N VAL A 328 -5.43 -4.97 -24.75
CA VAL A 328 -4.79 -5.39 -23.50
C VAL A 328 -4.76 -6.90 -23.47
N ARG A 329 -3.53 -7.40 -23.35
CA ARG A 329 -3.24 -8.81 -23.21
C ARG A 329 -2.67 -9.04 -21.83
N MET A 330 -3.35 -9.86 -21.04
CA MET A 330 -2.92 -10.25 -19.71
C MET A 330 -2.53 -11.72 -19.70
N GLN A 331 -1.31 -11.99 -19.28
CA GLN A 331 -0.75 -13.31 -19.06
C GLN A 331 -0.35 -13.42 -17.60
N PHE A 332 -1.13 -14.16 -16.84
CA PHE A 332 -0.81 -14.56 -15.48
C PHE A 332 0.18 -15.76 -15.50
N ARG A 333 1.06 -15.91 -14.52
CA ARG A 333 1.92 -17.11 -14.44
C ARG A 333 1.43 -18.07 -13.37
N SER A 334 0.69 -17.57 -12.38
CA SER A 334 0.11 -18.38 -11.30
C SER A 334 -1.21 -17.77 -10.77
N PHE A 335 -2.14 -18.63 -10.36
CA PHE A 335 -3.32 -18.25 -9.58
C PHE A 335 -3.28 -18.97 -8.25
N ASP A 336 -3.48 -18.23 -7.16
CA ASP A 336 -3.54 -18.78 -5.80
C ASP A 336 -4.91 -19.42 -5.48
N ASN A 337 -5.83 -19.46 -6.44
CA ASN A 337 -7.19 -19.96 -6.24
C ASN A 337 -7.27 -21.44 -6.64
N ALA A 338 -6.95 -22.32 -5.69
CA ALA A 338 -6.91 -23.78 -5.88
C ALA A 338 -8.26 -24.39 -6.30
N ASP A 339 -9.36 -23.65 -6.14
CA ASP A 339 -10.73 -24.10 -6.40
C ASP A 339 -11.26 -23.74 -7.80
N LEU A 340 -10.45 -23.10 -8.65
CA LEU A 340 -10.81 -22.95 -10.06
C LEU A 340 -10.39 -24.22 -10.81
N ASP A 341 -11.36 -25.11 -11.04
CA ASP A 341 -11.21 -26.37 -11.80
C ASP A 341 -10.54 -26.19 -13.17
N GLU A 342 -10.61 -24.98 -13.74
CA GLU A 342 -9.86 -24.59 -14.93
C GLU A 342 -9.27 -23.18 -14.73
N PRO A 343 -7.99 -22.94 -15.09
CA PRO A 343 -7.46 -21.59 -15.12
C PRO A 343 -8.32 -20.77 -16.10
N PRO A 344 -8.75 -19.54 -15.74
CA PRO A 344 -9.60 -18.73 -16.61
C PRO A 344 -8.96 -18.65 -17.99
N ASN A 345 -9.74 -18.89 -19.06
CA ASN A 345 -9.23 -19.04 -20.44
C ASN A 345 -8.04 -18.13 -20.75
N PHE A 346 -6.90 -18.78 -21.01
CA PHE A 346 -5.60 -18.12 -21.09
C PHE A 346 -5.07 -18.08 -22.52
N PRO A 347 -4.49 -16.95 -22.97
CA PRO A 347 -4.38 -15.64 -22.31
C PRO A 347 -5.68 -14.83 -22.33
N PHE A 348 -5.88 -13.95 -21.35
CA PHE A 348 -6.95 -12.94 -21.41
C PHE A 348 -6.53 -11.87 -22.41
N CYS A 349 -7.18 -11.85 -23.58
CA CYS A 349 -6.99 -10.83 -24.59
C CYS A 349 -8.32 -10.15 -24.84
N LYS A 350 -8.43 -8.86 -24.50
CA LYS A 350 -9.67 -8.10 -24.72
C LYS A 350 -9.34 -6.77 -25.40
N PRO A 351 -10.00 -6.45 -26.53
CA PRO A 351 -9.94 -5.11 -27.08
C PRO A 351 -10.74 -4.17 -26.19
N TYR A 352 -10.20 -2.99 -25.93
CA TYR A 352 -10.90 -1.92 -25.23
C TYR A 352 -10.98 -0.74 -26.17
N SER A 353 -12.21 -0.32 -26.45
CA SER A 353 -12.39 0.87 -27.27
C SER A 353 -11.86 2.09 -26.53
N VAL A 354 -11.05 2.89 -27.20
CA VAL A 354 -10.67 4.22 -26.73
C VAL A 354 -11.95 5.04 -26.72
N ILE A 355 -12.51 5.25 -25.53
CA ILE A 355 -13.73 6.04 -25.38
C ILE A 355 -13.34 7.51 -25.58
N SER A 356 -13.53 7.99 -26.80
CA SER A 356 -13.42 9.40 -27.14
C SER A 356 -14.63 10.14 -26.54
N ALA A 357 -14.61 10.38 -25.23
CA ALA A 357 -15.58 11.23 -24.57
C ALA A 357 -15.25 12.69 -24.87
N THR A 358 -16.21 13.45 -25.37
CA THR A 358 -16.09 14.90 -25.49
C THR A 358 -15.84 15.49 -24.11
N THR A 359 -14.58 15.89 -23.86
CA THR A 359 -14.12 16.89 -22.88
C THR A 359 -14.51 16.70 -21.40
N HIS A 360 -13.49 16.61 -20.52
CA HIS A 360 -13.56 16.82 -19.05
C HIS A 360 -14.00 15.67 -18.14
N SER A 361 -13.47 14.44 -18.27
CA SER A 361 -13.54 13.54 -17.11
C SER A 361 -12.65 14.10 -15.99
N LEU A 362 -13.26 14.51 -14.90
CA LEU A 362 -12.56 14.97 -13.70
C LEU A 362 -11.59 13.89 -13.19
N ASP A 363 -11.96 12.61 -13.29
CA ASP A 363 -11.16 11.52 -12.75
C ASP A 363 -9.79 11.37 -13.42
N VAL A 364 -9.68 11.54 -14.74
CA VAL A 364 -8.35 11.46 -15.39
C VAL A 364 -7.58 12.77 -15.33
N GLN A 365 -8.24 13.92 -15.18
CA GLN A 365 -7.52 15.13 -14.77
C GLN A 365 -6.90 14.94 -13.37
N LYS A 366 -7.65 14.38 -12.42
CA LYS A 366 -7.11 13.99 -11.09
C LYS A 366 -5.94 13.01 -11.24
N GLU A 367 -6.07 11.93 -12.02
CA GLU A 367 -4.99 10.96 -12.23
C GLU A 367 -3.78 11.57 -12.96
N ARG A 368 -3.98 12.55 -13.84
CA ARG A 368 -2.89 13.32 -14.47
C ARG A 368 -2.12 14.13 -13.43
N LYS A 369 -2.82 14.78 -12.49
CA LYS A 369 -2.18 15.48 -11.37
C LYS A 369 -1.41 14.50 -10.49
N ARG A 370 -1.99 13.33 -10.18
CA ARG A 370 -1.31 12.26 -9.44
C ARG A 370 -0.03 11.80 -10.13
N TRP A 371 -0.09 11.56 -11.44
CA TRP A 371 1.10 11.23 -12.23
C TRP A 371 2.16 12.33 -12.14
N ALA A 372 1.78 13.60 -12.28
CA ALA A 372 2.71 14.72 -12.17
C ALA A 372 3.39 14.79 -10.79
N VAL A 373 2.62 14.56 -9.72
CA VAL A 373 3.15 14.48 -8.34
C VAL A 373 4.12 13.31 -8.21
N LEU A 374 3.75 12.12 -8.69
CA LEU A 374 4.61 10.93 -8.65
C LEU A 374 5.96 11.17 -9.37
N VAL A 375 5.94 11.81 -10.54
CA VAL A 375 7.16 12.18 -11.28
C VAL A 375 8.03 13.12 -10.45
N LEU A 376 7.44 14.15 -9.86
CA LEU A 376 8.17 15.09 -9.01
C LEU A 376 8.78 14.42 -7.77
N MET A 377 8.02 13.53 -7.12
CA MET A 377 8.50 12.79 -5.94
C MET A 377 9.65 11.86 -6.30
N LYS A 378 9.61 11.24 -7.49
CA LYS A 378 10.70 10.43 -8.01
C LYS A 378 11.95 11.28 -8.25
N ASP A 379 11.81 12.42 -8.93
CA ASP A 379 12.92 13.36 -9.17
C ASP A 379 13.55 13.78 -7.82
N ALA A 380 12.72 14.14 -6.84
CA ALA A 380 13.15 14.50 -5.49
C ALA A 380 13.87 13.36 -4.75
N LYS A 381 13.40 12.12 -4.91
CA LYS A 381 14.03 10.91 -4.35
C LYS A 381 15.41 10.67 -4.96
N GLU A 382 15.54 10.77 -6.28
CA GLU A 382 16.82 10.56 -6.98
C GLU A 382 17.83 11.67 -6.70
N LEU A 383 17.38 12.94 -6.59
CA LEU A 383 18.20 14.04 -6.09
C LEU A 383 18.76 13.71 -4.71
N LYS A 384 17.91 13.28 -3.78
CA LYS A 384 18.33 12.98 -2.40
C LYS A 384 19.30 11.82 -2.28
N LYS A 385 19.10 10.75 -3.07
CA LYS A 385 20.06 9.66 -3.17
C LYS A 385 21.42 10.16 -3.68
N SER A 386 21.41 11.02 -4.70
CA SER A 386 22.61 11.59 -5.30
C SER A 386 23.36 12.51 -4.33
N GLU A 387 22.65 13.34 -3.57
CA GLU A 387 23.22 14.17 -2.50
C GLU A 387 23.90 13.32 -1.42
N GLN A 388 23.25 12.25 -0.96
CA GLN A 388 23.81 11.36 0.06
C GLN A 388 25.04 10.60 -0.45
N ALA A 389 25.00 10.09 -1.68
CA ALA A 389 26.16 9.46 -2.31
C ALA A 389 27.32 10.46 -2.48
N PHE A 390 27.01 11.70 -2.85
CA PHE A 390 28.01 12.77 -2.95
C PHE A 390 28.64 13.07 -1.58
N HIS A 391 27.86 13.21 -0.52
CA HIS A 391 28.38 13.41 0.84
C HIS A 391 29.33 12.28 1.28
N GLN A 392 29.00 11.02 0.96
CA GLN A 392 29.88 9.88 1.23
C GLN A 392 31.21 9.97 0.46
N MET A 393 31.15 10.28 -0.84
CA MET A 393 32.35 10.46 -1.68
C MET A 393 33.23 11.62 -1.16
N MET A 394 32.59 12.71 -0.75
CA MET A 394 33.24 13.97 -0.34
C MET A 394 34.06 13.87 0.93
N ALA A 395 33.79 12.88 1.78
CA ALA A 395 34.66 12.54 2.90
C ALA A 395 36.11 12.20 2.45
N THR A 396 36.33 11.90 1.16
CA THR A 396 37.62 11.44 0.62
C THR A 396 38.26 12.34 -0.44
N SER A 397 37.55 13.34 -0.98
CA SER A 397 37.98 14.09 -2.19
C SER A 397 38.56 15.49 -1.93
N HIS A 398 39.31 16.04 -2.92
CA HIS A 398 39.92 17.39 -2.91
C HIS A 398 38.89 18.53 -2.95
N TRP A 399 39.25 19.70 -2.40
CA TRP A 399 38.35 20.83 -2.14
C TRP A 399 37.76 21.56 -3.36
N SER A 400 38.44 21.61 -4.52
CA SER A 400 37.98 22.42 -5.66
C SER A 400 36.82 21.82 -6.45
N GLU A 401 36.65 20.49 -6.45
CA GLU A 401 35.50 19.82 -7.10
C GLU A 401 34.22 19.90 -6.27
N ARG A 402 34.34 20.36 -5.01
CA ARG A 402 33.25 20.45 -4.04
C ARG A 402 32.25 21.54 -4.42
N ASP A 403 32.77 22.73 -4.68
CA ASP A 403 31.95 23.93 -4.88
C ASP A 403 31.08 23.84 -6.14
N GLN A 404 31.62 23.28 -7.24
CA GLN A 404 30.88 23.17 -8.50
C GLN A 404 29.69 22.21 -8.38
N LYS A 405 29.87 21.06 -7.73
CA LYS A 405 28.79 20.07 -7.53
C LYS A 405 27.76 20.55 -6.51
N GLN A 406 28.18 21.22 -5.45
CA GLN A 406 27.25 21.82 -4.47
C GLN A 406 26.35 22.88 -5.11
N ASN A 407 26.89 23.72 -6.00
CA ASN A 407 26.08 24.69 -6.74
C ASN A 407 25.05 23.99 -7.65
N GLY A 408 25.44 22.92 -8.33
CA GLY A 408 24.53 22.12 -9.17
C GLY A 408 23.36 21.53 -8.37
N PHE A 409 23.63 20.89 -7.22
CA PHE A 409 22.57 20.38 -6.35
C PHE A 409 21.66 21.47 -5.83
N LYS A 410 22.21 22.63 -5.47
CA LYS A 410 21.40 23.77 -5.01
C LYS A 410 20.44 24.24 -6.09
N GLU A 411 20.89 24.42 -7.32
CA GLU A 411 20.05 24.83 -8.44
C GLU A 411 18.93 23.81 -8.73
N GLU A 412 19.26 22.52 -8.76
CA GLU A 412 18.29 21.45 -8.98
C GLU A 412 17.26 21.35 -7.85
N ARG A 413 17.72 21.50 -6.60
CA ARG A 413 16.88 21.54 -5.40
C ARG A 413 15.88 22.70 -5.46
N ASP A 414 16.37 23.90 -5.72
CA ASP A 414 15.54 25.10 -5.79
C ASP A 414 14.53 25.00 -6.95
N ALA A 415 14.92 24.40 -8.08
CA ALA A 415 14.02 24.12 -9.20
C ALA A 415 12.93 23.09 -8.87
N LEU A 416 13.24 22.02 -8.14
CA LEU A 416 12.24 21.03 -7.72
C LEU A 416 11.26 21.61 -6.69
N ILE A 417 11.73 22.43 -5.75
CA ILE A 417 10.87 23.12 -4.78
C ILE A 417 9.91 24.07 -5.51
N HIS A 418 10.41 24.82 -6.50
CA HIS A 418 9.57 25.68 -7.32
C HIS A 418 8.49 24.89 -8.06
N ARG A 419 8.88 23.82 -8.79
CA ARG A 419 7.94 22.93 -9.49
C ARG A 419 6.90 22.33 -8.55
N ALA A 420 7.29 21.95 -7.34
CA ALA A 420 6.38 21.38 -6.34
C ALA A 420 5.36 22.41 -5.85
N THR A 421 5.82 23.65 -5.65
CA THR A 421 4.96 24.77 -5.23
C THR A 421 3.95 25.12 -6.32
N GLU A 422 4.41 25.26 -7.57
CA GLU A 422 3.53 25.52 -8.72
C GLU A 422 2.49 24.41 -8.91
N LEU A 423 2.90 23.14 -8.87
CA LEU A 423 1.99 22.01 -9.04
C LEU A 423 0.96 21.92 -7.90
N LYS A 424 1.36 22.30 -6.68
CA LYS A 424 0.46 22.34 -5.52
C LYS A 424 -0.61 23.40 -5.72
N ASP A 425 -0.23 24.60 -6.15
CA ASP A 425 -1.15 25.70 -6.41
C ASP A 425 -2.07 25.37 -7.61
N GLU A 426 -1.53 24.73 -8.66
CA GLU A 426 -2.28 24.24 -9.82
C GLU A 426 -3.32 23.17 -9.43
N ILE A 427 -3.03 22.31 -8.47
CA ILE A 427 -3.98 21.32 -7.94
C ILE A 427 -5.08 22.00 -7.11
N LYS A 428 -4.74 22.98 -6.26
CA LYS A 428 -5.71 23.74 -5.47
C LYS A 428 -6.67 24.52 -6.37
N GLU A 429 -6.14 25.26 -7.34
CA GLU A 429 -6.94 26.00 -8.32
C GLU A 429 -7.85 25.06 -9.12
N PHE A 430 -7.32 23.92 -9.58
CA PHE A 430 -8.13 22.89 -10.25
C PHE A 430 -9.28 22.39 -9.36
N ALA A 431 -9.03 22.15 -8.08
CA ALA A 431 -10.03 21.65 -7.15
C ALA A 431 -11.15 22.68 -6.91
N GLU A 432 -10.78 23.96 -6.74
CA GLU A 432 -11.71 25.07 -6.56
C GLU A 432 -12.57 25.33 -7.81
N GLN A 433 -11.94 25.40 -8.99
CA GLN A 433 -12.63 25.64 -10.26
C GLN A 433 -13.67 24.58 -10.60
N ASN A 434 -13.45 23.34 -10.14
CA ASN A 434 -14.34 22.21 -10.39
C ASN A 434 -15.26 21.89 -9.20
N GLY A 435 -15.24 22.68 -8.11
CA GLY A 435 -16.09 22.47 -6.94
C GLY A 435 -15.79 21.16 -6.19
N ILE A 436 -14.55 20.69 -6.23
CA ILE A 436 -14.07 19.43 -5.62
C ILE A 436 -12.90 19.68 -4.66
N ALA A 437 -12.86 20.84 -4.01
CA ALA A 437 -11.86 21.18 -2.99
C ALA A 437 -11.79 20.15 -1.83
N ASP A 438 -12.89 19.44 -1.59
CA ASP A 438 -12.98 18.39 -0.58
C ASP A 438 -12.58 16.98 -1.05
N ASP A 439 -12.19 16.81 -2.32
CA ASP A 439 -11.75 15.52 -2.86
C ASP A 439 -10.51 15.00 -2.11
N GLU A 440 -10.63 13.82 -1.52
CA GLU A 440 -9.63 13.22 -0.64
C GLU A 440 -8.30 12.97 -1.36
N MET A 441 -8.37 12.55 -2.63
CA MET A 441 -7.17 12.30 -3.43
C MET A 441 -6.41 13.60 -3.68
N LEU A 442 -7.10 14.70 -4.02
CA LEU A 442 -6.43 16.00 -4.24
C LEU A 442 -5.82 16.57 -2.95
N LYS A 443 -6.48 16.39 -1.80
CA LYS A 443 -5.92 16.73 -0.48
C LYS A 443 -4.65 15.92 -0.17
N ASP A 444 -4.68 14.62 -0.44
CA ASP A 444 -3.51 13.75 -0.26
C ASP A 444 -2.35 14.15 -1.19
N LEU A 445 -2.61 14.46 -2.46
CA LEU A 445 -1.59 14.95 -3.40
C LEU A 445 -0.98 16.28 -2.97
N THR A 446 -1.81 17.20 -2.45
CA THR A 446 -1.34 18.48 -1.90
C THR A 446 -0.44 18.24 -0.69
N THR A 447 -0.83 17.30 0.18
CA THR A 447 -0.03 16.87 1.34
C THR A 447 1.32 16.29 0.91
N ASP A 448 1.34 15.43 -0.12
CA ASP A 448 2.58 14.87 -0.69
C ASP A 448 3.53 15.97 -1.17
N LEU A 449 2.99 16.98 -1.86
CA LEU A 449 3.78 18.10 -2.36
C LEU A 449 4.34 18.96 -1.23
N VAL A 450 3.59 19.22 -0.17
CA VAL A 450 4.12 19.95 0.99
C VAL A 450 5.23 19.14 1.66
N ILE A 451 5.06 17.84 1.83
CA ILE A 451 6.11 16.97 2.36
C ILE A 451 7.36 17.06 1.48
N CYS A 452 7.23 17.02 0.15
CA CYS A 452 8.36 17.24 -0.76
C CYS A 452 9.02 18.61 -0.55
N ILE A 453 8.25 19.69 -0.48
CA ILE A 453 8.78 21.06 -0.31
C ILE A 453 9.58 21.17 1.00
N CYS A 454 9.14 20.55 2.09
CA CYS A 454 9.86 20.56 3.37
C CYS A 454 11.01 19.55 3.43
N ALA A 455 10.89 18.40 2.76
CA ALA A 455 11.88 17.33 2.78
C ALA A 455 13.06 17.59 1.83
N ILE A 456 12.85 18.26 0.70
CA ILE A 456 13.89 18.54 -0.30
C ILE A 456 15.03 19.43 0.28
N PRO A 457 14.78 20.43 1.15
CA PRO A 457 15.84 21.13 1.87
C PRO A 457 16.57 20.28 2.91
N SER A 458 15.87 19.32 3.55
CA SER A 458 16.40 18.50 4.64
C SER A 458 17.52 17.58 4.15
N HIS A 459 18.71 17.72 4.74
CA HIS A 459 19.86 16.88 4.39
C HIS A 459 19.78 15.48 5.01
N GLU A 460 19.28 15.38 6.25
CA GLU A 460 19.32 14.13 7.02
C GLU A 460 18.09 13.26 6.78
N HIS A 461 16.90 13.86 6.78
CA HIS A 461 15.66 13.10 6.85
C HIS A 461 14.86 13.09 5.55
N GLY A 462 15.13 14.03 4.63
CA GLY A 462 14.30 14.25 3.45
C GLY A 462 14.00 12.99 2.62
N LEU A 463 15.01 12.13 2.42
CA LEU A 463 14.87 10.89 1.66
C LEU A 463 13.84 9.92 2.27
N MET A 464 13.76 9.85 3.60
CA MET A 464 12.86 8.95 4.33
C MET A 464 11.40 9.29 4.06
N TYR A 465 11.07 10.57 4.23
CA TYR A 465 9.73 11.12 4.06
C TYR A 465 9.28 11.01 2.61
N ILE A 466 10.13 11.44 1.67
CA ILE A 466 9.83 11.38 0.24
C ILE A 466 9.61 9.93 -0.19
N ASN A 467 10.48 9.00 0.20
CA ASN A 467 10.32 7.60 -0.20
C ASN A 467 9.11 6.94 0.45
N SER A 468 8.82 7.23 1.72
CA SER A 468 7.64 6.69 2.40
C SER A 468 6.37 7.10 1.67
N ARG A 469 6.19 8.40 1.41
CA ARG A 469 5.05 8.93 0.65
C ARG A 469 5.01 8.43 -0.79
N PHE A 470 6.14 8.41 -1.48
CA PHE A 470 6.22 7.90 -2.85
C PHE A 470 5.73 6.45 -2.95
N ARG A 471 6.17 5.58 -2.03
CA ARG A 471 5.70 4.20 -1.97
C ARG A 471 4.20 4.10 -1.68
N SER A 472 3.66 4.94 -0.79
CA SER A 472 2.20 5.02 -0.56
C SER A 472 1.43 5.22 -1.84
N CYS A 473 1.90 6.17 -2.66
CA CYS A 473 1.17 6.64 -3.82
C CYS A 473 1.26 5.61 -4.94
N THR A 474 2.38 4.89 -5.05
CA THR A 474 2.57 3.80 -6.02
C THR A 474 1.88 2.49 -5.58
N ASP A 475 1.98 2.12 -4.30
CA ASP A 475 1.39 0.89 -3.78
C ASP A 475 -0.13 1.03 -3.54
N GLU A 476 -0.66 2.25 -3.61
CA GLU A 476 -2.04 2.62 -3.27
C GLU A 476 -2.42 2.24 -1.83
N THR A 477 -1.41 2.12 -0.97
CA THR A 477 -1.57 1.86 0.46
C THR A 477 -1.58 3.18 1.23
N PRO A 478 -2.34 3.30 2.33
CA PRO A 478 -2.25 4.47 3.21
C PRO A 478 -0.83 4.60 3.78
N THR A 479 -0.26 5.81 3.81
CA THR A 479 1.10 5.99 4.36
C THR A 479 1.16 6.26 5.85
N ALA A 480 2.33 5.90 6.35
CA ALA A 480 2.82 5.98 7.71
C ALA A 480 3.63 7.26 8.01
N VAL A 481 3.30 8.43 7.44
CA VAL A 481 3.96 9.68 7.82
C VAL A 481 2.93 10.62 8.46
N SER A 482 3.17 10.98 9.71
CA SER A 482 2.35 11.87 10.53
C SER A 482 3.17 12.88 11.31
N ASP A 483 4.40 12.54 11.68
CA ASP A 483 5.28 13.42 12.43
C ASP A 483 6.24 14.12 11.48
N LEU A 484 5.99 15.41 11.22
CA LEU A 484 6.90 16.24 10.43
C LEU A 484 7.88 17.02 11.32
N THR A 485 7.90 16.80 12.64
CA THR A 485 8.81 17.48 13.58
C THR A 485 10.29 17.32 13.18
N PRO A 486 10.75 16.18 12.64
CA PRO A 486 12.12 16.08 12.14
C PRO A 486 12.42 16.99 10.94
N LEU A 487 11.40 17.56 10.31
CA LEU A 487 11.53 18.56 9.24
C LEU A 487 11.26 19.99 9.76
N ASP A 488 11.00 20.19 11.06
CA ASP A 488 10.37 21.40 11.60
C ASP A 488 11.14 22.69 11.29
N ASP A 489 12.48 22.69 11.35
CA ASP A 489 13.27 23.88 10.95
C ASP A 489 12.95 24.34 9.51
N HIS A 490 12.76 23.39 8.59
CA HIS A 490 12.38 23.68 7.21
C HIS A 490 10.88 23.89 7.02
N VAL A 491 10.05 23.27 7.86
CA VAL A 491 8.60 23.51 7.88
C VAL A 491 8.34 24.94 8.33
N GLN A 492 8.96 25.41 9.42
CA GLN A 492 8.82 26.79 9.90
C GLN A 492 9.33 27.79 8.87
N ASP A 493 10.49 27.56 8.25
CA ASP A 493 10.98 28.41 7.17
C ASP A 493 10.01 28.47 5.98
N PHE A 494 9.43 27.33 5.59
CA PHE A 494 8.40 27.27 4.56
C PHE A 494 7.15 28.04 4.97
N LEU A 495 6.63 27.83 6.18
CA LEU A 495 5.44 28.52 6.70
C LEU A 495 5.65 30.05 6.75
N ASN A 496 6.82 30.48 7.23
CA ASN A 496 7.18 31.88 7.34
C ASN A 496 7.35 32.58 5.97
N SER A 497 7.86 31.85 4.96
CA SER A 497 8.15 32.42 3.64
C SER A 497 6.99 32.36 2.65
N SER A 498 6.14 31.32 2.74
CA SER A 498 5.04 31.09 1.80
C SER A 498 3.77 31.88 2.13
N GLY A 499 3.68 32.47 3.34
CA GLY A 499 2.42 33.03 3.84
C GLY A 499 1.34 31.95 4.06
N TYR A 500 1.73 30.67 4.08
CA TYR A 500 0.83 29.56 4.30
C TYR A 500 0.30 29.60 5.73
N ASN A 501 -0.97 29.95 5.87
CA ASN A 501 -1.63 30.06 7.16
C ASN A 501 -2.20 28.69 7.53
N CYS A 502 -1.54 27.95 8.43
CA CYS A 502 -1.96 26.62 8.94
C CYS A 502 -3.34 26.57 9.62
N GLY A 503 -4.11 27.66 9.60
CA GLY A 503 -5.38 27.79 10.32
C GLY A 503 -6.49 26.88 9.79
N ASP A 504 -6.49 26.57 8.49
CA ASP A 504 -7.51 25.71 7.86
C ASP A 504 -6.94 24.35 7.40
N ASP A 505 -5.68 24.31 6.95
CA ASP A 505 -4.96 23.08 6.63
C ASP A 505 -4.04 22.73 7.82
N GLN A 506 -4.53 21.94 8.79
CA GLN A 506 -3.68 21.43 9.85
C GLN A 506 -2.65 20.45 9.27
N LEU A 507 -1.50 20.99 8.84
CA LEU A 507 -0.34 20.22 8.41
C LEU A 507 0.16 19.26 9.52
N TYR A 508 -0.16 19.55 10.78
CA TYR A 508 0.10 18.69 11.93
C TYR A 508 -0.96 17.59 12.16
N SER A 509 -2.06 17.61 11.41
CA SER A 509 -3.13 16.61 11.42
C SER A 509 -3.26 15.89 10.07
N CYS A 510 -2.15 15.74 9.32
CA CYS A 510 -2.12 14.89 8.13
C CYS A 510 -2.50 13.43 8.43
N GLY A 511 -2.48 13.01 9.70
CA GLY A 511 -3.37 11.97 10.20
C GLY A 511 -4.43 12.61 11.09
N GLY A 512 -5.71 12.50 10.71
CA GLY A 512 -6.76 12.51 11.73
C GLY A 512 -6.49 11.40 12.75
N ASP A 513 -7.32 11.30 13.78
CA ASP A 513 -7.24 10.18 14.72
C ASP A 513 -7.10 8.85 13.96
N ASN A 514 -6.44 7.87 14.58
CA ASN A 514 -6.10 6.62 13.89
C ASN A 514 -7.32 5.97 13.19
N ASP A 515 -8.52 6.18 13.76
CA ASP A 515 -9.79 5.80 13.17
C ASP A 515 -10.02 6.47 11.80
N ASP A 516 -9.79 7.77 11.63
CA ASP A 516 -9.94 8.46 10.34
C ASP A 516 -8.89 8.02 9.33
N ALA A 517 -7.62 7.86 9.73
CA ALA A 517 -6.55 7.41 8.83
C ALA A 517 -6.72 5.94 8.38
N LEU A 518 -7.26 5.08 9.25
CA LEU A 518 -7.62 3.69 8.93
C LEU A 518 -8.95 3.61 8.15
N HIS A 519 -9.84 4.59 8.32
CA HIS A 519 -11.10 4.73 7.57
C HIS A 519 -11.00 5.59 6.30
N ARG A 520 -9.82 6.07 5.90
CA ARG A 520 -9.58 6.66 4.56
C ARG A 520 -9.81 5.60 3.48
N ARG A 521 -11.08 5.49 3.04
CA ARG A 521 -11.60 4.46 2.15
C ARG A 521 -11.09 4.68 0.73
N ARG A 522 -9.91 4.16 0.40
CA ARG A 522 -9.42 4.14 -0.99
C ARG A 522 -10.07 3.03 -1.86
N SER A 523 -10.80 2.08 -1.26
CA SER A 523 -11.79 1.21 -1.93
C SER A 523 -12.76 0.64 -0.89
N THR A 524 -13.85 -0.04 -1.28
CA THR A 524 -14.86 -0.60 -0.36
C THR A 524 -14.85 -2.13 -0.33
N GLY A 525 -13.72 -2.74 0.11
CA GLY A 525 -13.45 -4.16 -0.13
C GLY A 525 -13.00 -5.07 1.03
N ALA A 526 -12.92 -6.39 0.83
CA ALA A 526 -12.45 -7.44 1.75
C ALA A 526 -10.98 -7.30 2.16
N ALA A 527 -10.11 -6.68 1.34
CA ALA A 527 -8.82 -6.21 1.82
C ALA A 527 -9.01 -5.27 3.01
N ASN A 528 -10.06 -4.44 3.00
CA ASN A 528 -10.38 -3.59 4.14
C ASN A 528 -10.84 -4.38 5.36
N ALA A 529 -11.46 -5.56 5.23
CA ALA A 529 -11.78 -6.36 6.42
C ALA A 529 -10.50 -6.84 7.13
N ALA A 530 -9.42 -7.08 6.38
CA ALA A 530 -8.10 -7.34 6.96
C ALA A 530 -7.48 -6.06 7.53
N TYR A 531 -7.60 -4.92 6.83
CA TYR A 531 -7.21 -3.61 7.40
C TYR A 531 -8.01 -3.28 8.66
N ASP A 532 -9.28 -3.65 8.75
CA ASP A 532 -10.19 -3.41 9.86
C ASP A 532 -9.87 -4.38 11.01
N ASN A 533 -9.55 -5.64 10.71
CA ASN A 533 -9.08 -6.58 11.71
C ASN A 533 -7.72 -6.16 12.27
N MET A 534 -6.79 -5.74 11.40
CA MET A 534 -5.54 -5.13 11.79
C MET A 534 -5.79 -3.86 12.60
N ALA A 535 -6.59 -2.93 12.12
CA ALA A 535 -6.99 -1.70 12.82
C ALA A 535 -7.51 -2.01 14.21
N ARG A 536 -8.41 -2.99 14.34
CA ARG A 536 -8.98 -3.45 15.61
C ARG A 536 -7.94 -4.06 16.56
N VAL A 537 -7.02 -4.88 16.07
CA VAL A 537 -5.92 -5.42 16.88
C VAL A 537 -4.97 -4.29 17.30
N MET A 538 -4.73 -3.33 16.42
CA MET A 538 -3.77 -2.24 16.64
C MET A 538 -4.32 -1.10 17.50
N SER A 539 -5.62 -0.84 17.47
CA SER A 539 -6.32 0.20 18.22
C SER A 539 -6.63 -0.22 19.66
N GLN A 540 -6.54 -1.51 19.99
CA GLN A 540 -6.66 -1.96 21.37
C GLN A 540 -5.46 -1.44 22.18
N PRO A 541 -5.70 -0.62 23.23
CA PRO A 541 -4.63 -0.22 24.13
C PRO A 541 -4.09 -1.48 24.79
N SER A 542 -2.76 -1.57 24.91
CA SER A 542 -2.07 -2.64 25.62
C SER A 542 -2.63 -2.69 27.04
N GLN A 543 -3.58 -3.60 27.32
CA GLN A 543 -4.12 -3.67 28.68
C GLN A 543 -2.99 -4.08 29.60
N PRO A 544 -2.72 -3.33 30.69
CA PRO A 544 -1.78 -3.80 31.69
C PRO A 544 -2.31 -5.14 32.20
N LEU A 545 -1.45 -6.17 32.12
CA LEU A 545 -1.68 -7.50 32.65
C LEU A 545 -2.02 -7.37 34.15
N SER A 546 -3.30 -7.20 34.44
CA SER A 546 -3.83 -7.18 35.79
C SER A 546 -3.81 -8.61 36.27
N GLN A 547 -3.13 -8.83 37.39
CA GLN A 547 -3.09 -10.10 38.09
C GLN A 547 -4.51 -10.64 38.25
N GLU A 548 -4.72 -11.89 37.81
CA GLU A 548 -5.97 -12.61 38.06
C GLU A 548 -6.31 -12.51 39.56
N PRO A 549 -7.52 -12.08 39.95
CA PRO A 549 -7.93 -12.17 41.32
C PRO A 549 -8.07 -13.65 41.70
N PRO A 550 -7.80 -14.01 42.97
CA PRO A 550 -7.79 -15.40 43.39
C PRO A 550 -9.16 -16.03 43.18
N ILE A 551 -9.13 -17.22 42.58
CA ILE A 551 -10.27 -18.12 42.33
C ILE A 551 -11.08 -18.28 43.63
N GLN A 552 -12.17 -17.52 43.76
CA GLN A 552 -13.21 -17.83 44.72
C GLN A 552 -14.09 -18.93 44.12
N ARG A 553 -13.92 -20.14 44.65
CA ARG A 553 -14.80 -21.29 44.41
C ARG A 553 -16.25 -20.90 44.69
N ARG A 554 -17.06 -20.78 43.64
CA ARG A 554 -18.53 -20.79 43.77
C ARG A 554 -19.03 -22.23 43.78
N ASN A 555 -19.50 -22.65 44.95
CA ASN A 555 -20.27 -23.86 45.12
C ASN A 555 -21.63 -23.73 44.43
N SER A 556 -21.99 -24.80 43.72
CA SER A 556 -23.29 -25.11 43.15
C SER A 556 -24.42 -25.13 44.19
N SER A 557 -25.57 -24.57 43.85
CA SER A 557 -26.85 -25.09 44.34
C SER A 557 -27.95 -24.89 43.29
N TYR A 558 -28.31 -26.00 42.66
CA TYR A 558 -29.50 -26.18 41.81
C TYR A 558 -30.52 -26.95 42.67
N ARG A 559 -31.57 -26.29 43.17
CA ARG A 559 -32.91 -26.87 43.48
C ARG A 559 -33.81 -25.87 44.19
N GLN A 560 -35.10 -25.92 43.83
CA GLN A 560 -36.26 -25.12 44.29
C GLN A 560 -36.43 -23.80 43.51
N GLN A 561 -37.53 -23.50 42.82
CA GLN A 561 -38.88 -24.09 42.75
C GLN A 561 -39.50 -23.68 41.40
N GLN A 562 -40.16 -24.63 40.72
CA GLN A 562 -41.22 -24.33 39.76
C GLN A 562 -42.57 -24.54 40.46
N GLN A 563 -43.57 -23.80 39.97
CA GLN A 563 -45.02 -23.85 40.22
C GLN A 563 -45.55 -22.88 41.28
N GLN A 564 -46.14 -21.76 40.81
CA GLN A 564 -47.61 -21.68 40.73
C GLN A 564 -48.04 -20.62 39.70
N GLN A 565 -49.01 -21.04 38.87
CA GLN A 565 -49.79 -20.23 37.94
C GLN A 565 -50.84 -19.42 38.71
N GLN A 566 -51.21 -18.22 38.23
CA GLN A 566 -52.56 -17.86 37.76
C GLN A 566 -52.69 -16.33 37.51
N GLN A 567 -53.33 -16.01 36.38
CA GLN A 567 -53.71 -14.73 35.76
C GLN A 567 -54.91 -14.03 36.47
N PRO A 568 -55.49 -12.87 36.01
CA PRO A 568 -55.05 -11.72 35.18
C PRO A 568 -55.59 -10.35 35.76
N PRO A 569 -56.07 -9.35 34.97
CA PRO A 569 -55.48 -8.00 34.88
C PRO A 569 -56.36 -6.88 35.50
N PHE A 570 -55.80 -5.70 35.79
CA PHE A 570 -56.60 -4.50 36.03
C PHE A 570 -55.95 -3.22 35.48
N LEU A 571 -56.73 -2.54 34.65
CA LEU A 571 -56.68 -1.11 34.34
C LEU A 571 -57.08 -0.30 35.58
N SER A 572 -56.45 0.86 35.78
CA SER A 572 -57.18 2.11 36.05
C SER A 572 -56.24 3.31 36.07
N ASP A 573 -56.78 4.38 35.50
CA ASP A 573 -56.31 5.76 35.44
C ASP A 573 -56.06 6.41 36.82
N ASP A 574 -55.25 7.46 36.82
CA ASP A 574 -55.52 8.81 37.35
C ASP A 574 -54.19 9.53 37.68
N VAL A 575 -53.84 10.60 36.95
CA VAL A 575 -54.08 12.01 37.32
C VAL A 575 -53.44 12.38 38.66
N ASN A 576 -52.33 13.13 38.64
CA ASN A 576 -52.36 14.50 39.15
C ASN A 576 -51.12 15.32 38.78
N ASP A 577 -51.43 16.58 38.49
CA ASP A 577 -50.57 17.71 38.20
C ASP A 577 -49.63 18.08 39.36
N ASN A 578 -48.47 18.67 39.04
CA ASN A 578 -48.16 19.96 39.65
C ASN A 578 -47.18 20.82 38.84
N TYR A 579 -47.61 22.07 38.68
CA TYR A 579 -46.99 23.23 38.06
C TYR A 579 -45.80 23.79 38.87
N HIS A 580 -44.81 24.36 38.16
CA HIS A 580 -44.28 25.73 38.36
C HIS A 580 -43.25 26.04 37.24
N HIS A 581 -43.61 26.89 36.27
CA HIS A 581 -43.18 28.30 36.15
C HIS A 581 -41.66 28.54 36.20
N ASN A 582 -41.08 28.91 35.05
CA ASN A 582 -40.73 30.31 34.81
C ASN A 582 -40.53 30.58 33.31
N ASP A 583 -41.20 31.66 32.90
CA ASP A 583 -41.13 32.37 31.64
C ASP A 583 -39.85 33.21 31.54
N ASP A 584 -39.40 33.45 30.31
CA ASP A 584 -39.00 34.76 29.72
C ASP A 584 -38.14 34.46 28.47
N ASP A 585 -38.71 34.49 27.27
CA ASP A 585 -38.96 35.67 26.42
C ASP A 585 -37.70 36.45 26.00
N SER A 586 -37.30 36.33 24.73
CA SER A 586 -37.62 37.38 23.72
C SER A 586 -36.88 37.19 22.37
N PHE A 587 -37.70 37.16 21.30
CA PHE A 587 -37.62 37.81 19.97
C PHE A 587 -36.26 38.13 19.31
N SER A 588 -36.03 37.92 18.00
CA SER A 588 -36.86 38.45 16.89
C SER A 588 -36.60 37.84 15.48
N ASN A 589 -37.68 37.80 14.68
CA ASN A 589 -37.85 37.83 13.21
C ASN A 589 -36.64 38.24 12.33
N SER A 590 -36.46 37.79 11.08
CA SER A 590 -37.33 37.81 9.86
C SER A 590 -36.68 36.88 8.79
N SER A 591 -37.22 36.46 7.65
CA SER A 591 -38.33 36.87 6.77
C SER A 591 -38.54 35.78 5.70
N HIS A 592 -39.80 35.59 5.29
CA HIS A 592 -40.25 34.79 4.15
C HIS A 592 -39.77 35.34 2.80
N VAL A 593 -39.43 34.45 1.87
CA VAL A 593 -39.46 34.71 0.42
C VAL A 593 -40.36 33.66 -0.24
N VAL A 594 -41.45 34.15 -0.82
CA VAL A 594 -42.35 33.47 -1.75
C VAL A 594 -41.98 33.95 -3.14
N ILE A 595 -41.66 33.05 -4.07
CA ILE A 595 -41.65 33.35 -5.51
C ILE A 595 -42.46 32.28 -6.23
N THR A 596 -43.23 32.78 -7.17
CA THR A 596 -44.42 32.25 -7.84
C THR A 596 -44.11 31.30 -9.00
N ASN A 597 -45.04 30.35 -9.20
CA ASN A 597 -45.20 29.58 -10.43
C ASN A 597 -45.89 30.44 -11.50
N ASP A 598 -45.35 30.41 -12.73
CA ASP A 598 -46.07 30.69 -13.98
C ASP A 598 -45.61 29.61 -15.00
N ASN A 599 -46.48 28.66 -15.34
CA ASN A 599 -47.36 28.68 -16.52
C ASN A 599 -46.60 28.75 -17.85
N TYR A 600 -46.41 27.59 -18.50
CA TYR A 600 -46.46 27.50 -19.95
C TYR A 600 -47.32 26.32 -20.39
N ASP A 601 -48.22 26.67 -21.29
CA ASP A 601 -49.32 25.89 -21.82
C ASP A 601 -48.88 24.70 -22.69
N VAL A 602 -49.76 23.71 -22.65
CA VAL A 602 -49.84 22.51 -23.47
C VAL A 602 -50.43 22.88 -24.84
N GLU A 603 -49.84 22.40 -25.93
CA GLU A 603 -50.63 21.97 -27.10
C GLU A 603 -50.09 20.63 -27.67
N PRO A 604 -50.99 19.75 -28.18
CA PRO A 604 -50.69 18.35 -28.48
C PRO A 604 -50.50 18.12 -29.99
N CYS A 605 -49.69 17.12 -30.38
CA CYS A 605 -49.73 16.58 -31.73
C CYS A 605 -49.46 15.06 -31.76
N SER A 606 -50.57 14.34 -31.87
CA SER A 606 -50.83 13.12 -32.66
C SER A 606 -49.73 12.08 -32.90
N ASP A 607 -50.04 10.88 -32.40
CA ASP A 607 -49.89 9.56 -33.02
C ASP A 607 -49.43 9.51 -34.48
N ASP A 608 -48.40 8.69 -34.75
CA ASP A 608 -48.50 7.61 -35.73
C ASP A 608 -47.33 6.61 -35.61
N VAL A 609 -47.70 5.38 -35.24
CA VAL A 609 -46.89 4.16 -35.39
C VAL A 609 -47.36 3.47 -36.68
N PRO A 610 -46.44 2.92 -37.48
CA PRO A 610 -46.58 1.50 -37.77
C PRO A 610 -45.25 0.73 -37.72
N THR A 611 -45.34 -0.41 -37.05
CA THR A 611 -44.37 -1.51 -37.01
C THR A 611 -44.08 -2.18 -38.35
N ARG A 612 -42.83 -2.67 -38.45
CA ARG A 612 -42.33 -3.87 -39.15
C ARG A 612 -42.31 -3.91 -40.68
N ARG A 613 -41.08 -3.93 -41.21
CA ARG A 613 -40.48 -5.17 -41.74
C ARG A 613 -39.01 -5.26 -41.36
#